data_AF-A0A1Z3U7F4-F1
#
_entry.id   AF-A0A1Z3U7F4-F1
#
_cell.length_a   1.000
_cell.length_b   1.000
_cell.length_c   1.000
_cell.angle_alpha   90.00
_cell.angle_beta   90.00
_cell.angle_gamma   90.00
#
_symmetry.space_group_name_H-M   'P 1'
#
loop_
_entity.id
_entity.type
_entity.pdbx_description
1 polymer ?
#
loop_
_entity_poly.entity_id
_entity_poly.type
_entity_poly.pdbx_seq_one_letter_code
_entity_poly.pdbx_strand_id
1 'polypeptide(L)'
;MVVNRPGPSGWIKPILTLAIAILIGWFCVIGAREIVQSLDAGVLNNRKGPDVLLADRPILFWSVLCFYVASVAAGAGLAVLLAGLAIRDLVGRRD
;
A
#
# COMPACT_ATOMS: atom_id res chain seq x y z
N MET A 1 -25.14 32.05 13.63
CA MET A 1 -24.23 31.08 12.99
C MET A 1 -24.35 29.78 13.76
N VAL A 2 -24.96 28.75 13.16
CA VAL A 2 -25.08 27.44 13.81
C VAL A 2 -23.70 26.78 13.74
N VAL A 3 -23.01 26.68 14.87
CA VAL A 3 -21.82 25.85 15.01
C VAL A 3 -22.29 24.40 14.92
N ASN A 4 -22.17 23.82 13.73
CA ASN A 4 -22.43 22.41 13.50
C ASN A 4 -21.27 21.61 14.11
N ARG A 5 -21.35 21.32 15.41
CA ARG A 5 -20.41 20.40 16.05
C ARG A 5 -20.56 19.05 15.35
N PRO A 6 -19.50 18.47 14.76
CA PRO A 6 -19.60 17.13 14.20
C PRO A 6 -20.03 16.19 15.32
N GLY A 7 -21.21 15.59 15.18
CA GLY A 7 -21.64 14.52 16.08
C GLY A 7 -20.62 13.38 16.09
N PRO A 8 -20.76 12.37 16.97
CA PRO A 8 -19.84 11.24 17.08
C PRO A 8 -19.50 10.58 15.73
N SER A 9 -20.40 10.65 14.75
CA SER A 9 -20.22 10.16 13.38
C SER A 9 -19.20 10.91 12.51
N GLY A 10 -18.84 12.16 12.85
CA GLY A 10 -17.92 12.98 12.07
C GLY A 10 -16.45 12.58 12.20
N TRP A 11 -16.07 11.91 13.31
CA TRP A 11 -14.71 11.42 13.55
C TRP A 11 -14.50 9.99 13.04
N ILE A 12 -15.58 9.21 12.92
CA ILE A 12 -15.52 7.80 12.49
C ILE A 12 -14.95 7.69 11.08
N LYS A 13 -15.38 8.56 10.15
CA LYS A 13 -14.94 8.52 8.76
C LYS A 13 -13.43 8.69 8.61
N PRO A 14 -12.79 9.77 9.10
CA PRO A 14 -11.35 9.94 8.94
C PRO A 14 -10.54 8.91 9.75
N ILE A 15 -11.00 8.48 10.93
CA ILE A 15 -10.33 7.40 11.68
C ILE A 15 -10.36 6.09 10.89
N LEU A 16 -11.51 5.74 10.31
CA LEU A 16 -11.64 4.56 9.45
C LEU A 16 -10.74 4.66 8.21
N THR A 17 -10.71 5.83 7.55
CA THR A 17 -9.82 6.09 6.41
C THR A 17 -8.35 5.92 6.80
N LEU A 18 -7.95 6.40 7.98
CA LEU A 18 -6.59 6.23 8.49
C LEU A 18 -6.27 4.76 8.78
N ALA A 19 -7.21 4.02 9.37
CA ALA A 19 -7.05 2.59 9.63
C ALA A 19 -6.87 1.80 8.33
N ILE A 20 -7.65 2.11 7.29
CA ILE A 20 -7.53 1.52 5.95
C ILE A 20 -6.16 1.88 5.35
N ALA A 21 -5.73 3.13 5.44
CA ALA A 21 -4.43 3.57 4.96
C ALA A 21 -3.27 2.80 5.63
N ILE A 22 -3.33 2.61 6.95
CA ILE A 22 -2.35 1.83 7.70
C ILE A 22 -2.35 0.37 7.24
N LEU A 23 -3.53 -0.22 7.05
CA LEU A 23 -3.65 -1.60 6.58
C LEU A 23 -3.06 -1.79 5.17
N ILE A 24 -3.36 -0.88 4.24
CA ILE A 24 -2.77 -0.88 2.89
C ILE A 24 -1.25 -0.74 2.99
N GLY A 25 -0.77 0.22 3.79
CA GLY A 25 0.66 0.44 4.01
C GLY A 25 1.37 -0.81 4.55
N TRP A 26 0.75 -1.51 5.50
CA TRP A 26 1.27 -2.77 6.03
C TRP A 26 1.41 -3.85 4.95
N PHE A 27 0.39 -4.05 4.12
CA PHE A 27 0.48 -4.99 2.99
C PHE A 27 1.56 -4.58 1.97
N CYS A 28 1.76 -3.28 1.74
CA CYS A 28 2.85 -2.80 0.89
C CYS A 28 4.23 -3.13 1.46
N VAL A 29 4.41 -3.08 2.78
CA VAL A 29 5.66 -3.50 3.44
C VAL A 29 5.92 -5.00 3.25
N ILE A 30 4.88 -5.84 3.37
CA ILE A 30 5.00 -7.28 3.10
C ILE A 30 5.41 -7.50 1.64
N GLY A 31 4.70 -6.89 0.68
CA GLY A 31 5.01 -7.02 -0.73
C GLY A 31 6.42 -6.53 -1.09
N ALA A 32 6.87 -5.41 -0.50
CA ALA A 32 8.22 -4.91 -0.67
C ALA A 32 9.28 -5.91 -0.17
N ARG A 33 9.05 -6.54 0.99
CA ARG A 33 9.95 -7.59 1.51
C ARG A 33 10.02 -8.79 0.58
N GLU A 34 8.88 -9.24 0.05
CA GLU A 34 8.85 -10.36 -0.90
C GLU A 34 9.59 -10.02 -2.21
N ILE A 35 9.49 -8.78 -2.69
CA ILE A 35 10.25 -8.29 -3.86
C ILE A 35 11.76 -8.34 -3.58
N VAL A 36 12.22 -7.84 -2.43
CA VAL A 36 13.65 -7.87 -2.05
C VAL A 36 14.14 -9.31 -1.94
N GLN A 37 13.38 -10.19 -1.28
CA GLN A 37 13.73 -11.61 -1.18
C GLN A 37 13.83 -12.29 -2.54
N SER A 38 12.92 -11.96 -3.47
CA SER A 38 12.93 -12.51 -4.83
C SER A 38 14.13 -12.02 -5.64
N LEU A 39 14.52 -10.76 -5.44
CA LEU A 39 15.72 -10.17 -6.04
C LEU A 39 16.99 -10.84 -5.52
N ASP A 40 17.12 -10.99 -4.19
CA ASP A 40 18.29 -11.63 -3.56
C ASP A 40 18.42 -13.10 -3.96
N ALA A 41 17.30 -13.82 -4.06
CA ALA A 41 17.28 -15.22 -4.49
C ALA A 41 17.47 -15.39 -6.01
N GLY A 42 17.25 -14.34 -6.80
CA GLY A 42 17.18 -14.44 -8.27
C GLY A 42 16.04 -15.34 -8.75
N VAL A 43 15.01 -15.54 -7.92
CA VAL A 43 13.87 -16.42 -8.19
C VAL A 43 12.59 -15.73 -7.75
N LEU A 44 11.63 -15.64 -8.67
CA LEU A 44 10.26 -15.28 -8.34
C LEU A 44 9.47 -16.55 -8.03
N ASN A 45 9.16 -16.74 -6.75
CA ASN A 45 8.41 -17.91 -6.29
C ASN A 45 6.92 -17.72 -6.61
N ASN A 46 6.46 -18.36 -7.68
CA ASN A 46 5.07 -18.27 -8.10
C ASN A 46 4.30 -19.37 -7.36
N ARG A 47 3.73 -19.06 -6.19
CA ARG A 47 2.88 -19.99 -5.40
C ARG A 47 1.77 -20.70 -6.20
N LYS A 48 1.40 -20.22 -7.39
CA LYS A 48 0.36 -20.79 -8.28
C LYS A 48 0.89 -21.27 -9.65
N GLY A 49 2.20 -21.27 -9.91
CA GLY A 49 2.77 -21.63 -11.22
C GLY A 49 4.24 -22.03 -11.13
N PRO A 50 4.91 -22.34 -12.25
CA PRO A 50 6.34 -22.61 -12.25
C PRO A 50 7.11 -21.37 -11.82
N ASP A 51 8.08 -21.56 -10.92
CA ASP A 51 8.97 -20.51 -10.46
C ASP A 51 9.75 -19.92 -11.64
N VAL A 52 9.94 -18.60 -11.61
CA VAL A 52 10.67 -17.89 -12.64
C VAL A 52 12.07 -17.61 -12.12
N LEU A 53 13.02 -18.41 -12.59
CA LEU A 53 14.44 -18.18 -12.35
C LEU A 53 14.97 -17.09 -13.27
N LEU A 54 15.71 -16.13 -12.71
CA LEU A 54 16.37 -15.07 -13.46
C LEU A 54 17.36 -15.66 -14.49
N ALA A 55 18.03 -16.75 -14.17
CA ALA A 55 18.99 -17.43 -15.03
C ALA A 55 18.34 -18.05 -16.29
N ASP A 56 17.14 -18.61 -16.15
CA ASP A 56 16.47 -19.30 -17.26
C ASP A 56 15.62 -18.35 -18.11
N ARG A 57 14.93 -17.39 -17.47
CA ARG A 57 13.97 -16.52 -18.15
C ARG A 57 14.10 -15.05 -17.68
N PRO A 58 15.20 -14.37 -18.05
CA PRO A 58 15.52 -13.04 -17.52
C PRO A 58 14.48 -11.99 -17.88
N ILE A 59 13.99 -11.98 -19.12
CA ILE A 59 13.00 -10.99 -19.59
C ILE A 59 11.68 -11.13 -18.81
N LEU A 60 11.23 -12.38 -18.57
CA LEU A 60 10.00 -12.63 -17.81
C LEU A 60 10.19 -12.27 -16.34
N PHE A 61 11.34 -12.61 -15.76
CA PHE A 61 11.68 -12.25 -14.38
C PHE A 61 11.57 -10.74 -14.17
N TRP A 62 12.27 -9.96 -14.98
CA TRP A 62 12.27 -8.49 -14.86
C TRP A 62 10.90 -7.88 -15.12
N SER A 63 10.15 -8.41 -16.10
CA SER A 63 8.81 -7.90 -16.41
C SER A 63 7.83 -8.08 -15.23
N VAL A 64 7.82 -9.27 -14.64
CA VAL A 64 6.96 -9.59 -13.49
C VAL A 64 7.40 -8.82 -12.25
N LEU A 65 8.72 -8.74 -12.01
CA LEU A 65 9.26 -7.96 -10.90
C LEU A 65 8.88 -6.49 -11.00
N CYS A 66 9.04 -5.86 -12.17
CA CYS A 66 8.64 -4.47 -12.41
C CYS A 66 7.15 -4.26 -12.17
N PHE A 67 6.30 -5.20 -12.59
CA PHE A 67 4.86 -5.14 -12.32
C PHE A 67 4.54 -5.20 -10.81
N TYR A 68 5.22 -6.06 -10.06
CA TYR A 68 5.07 -6.12 -8.60
C TYR A 68 5.54 -4.84 -7.91
N VAL A 69 6.71 -4.32 -8.30
CA VAL A 69 7.23 -3.04 -7.79
C VAL A 69 6.25 -1.91 -8.06
N ALA A 70 5.72 -1.80 -9.28
CA ALA A 70 4.75 -0.78 -9.64
C ALA A 70 3.45 -0.90 -8.82
N SER A 71 2.97 -2.13 -8.60
CA SER A 71 1.77 -2.40 -7.80
C SER A 71 1.95 -1.99 -6.33
N VAL A 72 3.09 -2.34 -5.73
CA VAL A 72 3.44 -1.94 -4.35
C VAL A 72 3.58 -0.42 -4.25
N ALA A 73 4.24 0.22 -5.22
CA ALA A 73 4.40 1.67 -5.26
C ALA A 73 3.05 2.40 -5.37
N ALA A 74 2.15 1.93 -6.23
CA ALA A 74 0.80 2.47 -6.35
C ALA A 74 -0.01 2.32 -5.07
N GLY A 75 0.05 1.15 -4.41
CA GLY A 75 -0.60 0.90 -3.13
C GLY A 75 -0.06 1.81 -2.02
N ALA A 76 1.26 1.98 -1.94
CA ALA A 76 1.90 2.86 -0.98
C ALA A 76 1.50 4.33 -1.21
N GLY A 77 1.47 4.78 -2.47
CA GLY A 77 1.00 6.11 -2.84
C GLY A 77 -0.46 6.36 -2.40
N LEU A 78 -1.34 5.39 -2.64
CA LEU A 78 -2.74 5.48 -2.18
C LEU A 78 -2.84 5.55 -0.66
N ALA A 79 -2.08 4.71 0.07
CA ALA A 79 -2.05 4.75 1.53
C ALA A 79 -1.61 6.12 2.07
N VAL A 80 -0.56 6.70 1.50
CA VAL A 80 -0.07 8.04 1.88
C VAL A 80 -1.12 9.12 1.62
N LEU A 81 -1.77 9.08 0.45
CA LEU A 81 -2.84 10.03 0.11
C LEU A 81 -4.02 9.94 1.08
N LEU A 82 -4.49 8.73 1.38
CA LEU A 82 -5.60 8.50 2.32
C LEU A 82 -5.23 8.95 3.73
N ALA A 83 -4.02 8.64 4.20
CA ALA A 83 -3.54 9.09 5.50
C ALA A 83 -3.48 10.62 5.57
N GLY A 84 -2.94 11.28 4.54
CA GLY A 84 -2.87 12.74 4.46
C GLY A 84 -4.24 13.41 4.49
N LEU A 85 -5.21 12.88 3.74
CA LEU A 85 -6.59 13.37 3.75
C LEU A 85 -7.26 13.16 5.11
N ALA A 86 -7.10 11.98 5.71
CA ALA A 86 -7.65 11.68 7.02
C ALA A 86 -7.09 12.59 8.11
N ILE A 87 -5.77 12.81 8.12
CA ILE A 87 -5.10 13.69 9.08
C ILE A 87 -5.58 15.13 8.88
N ARG A 88 -5.64 15.62 7.63
CA ARG A 88 -6.14 16.97 7.34
C ARG A 88 -7.57 17.17 7.83
N ASP A 89 -8.44 16.18 7.65
CA ASP A 89 -9.85 16.21 8.07
C ASP A 89 -9.99 16.10 9.61
N LEU A 90 -9.07 15.43 10.30
CA LEU A 90 -9.00 15.40 11.77
C LEU A 90 -8.49 16.73 12.35
N VAL A 91 -7.44 17.30 11.76
CA VAL A 91 -6.80 18.54 12.22
C VAL A 91 -7.69 19.75 11.93
N GLY A 92 -8.25 19.86 10.71
CA GLY A 92 -9.14 20.97 10.34
C GLY A 92 -10.50 20.97 11.04
N ARG A 93 -10.81 19.94 11.85
CA ARG A 93 -11.97 19.91 12.75
C ARG A 93 -11.65 20.29 14.20
N ARG A 94 -10.37 20.50 14.51
CA ARG A 94 -9.88 20.84 15.86
C ARG A 94 -9.81 22.35 16.10
N ASP A 95 -9.83 23.15 15.01
CA ASP A 95 -9.92 24.62 15.02
C ASP A 95 -11.38 25.09 14.89
#